data_AF-A0A529I4P7-F1
#
_entry.id   AF-A0A529I4P7-F1
#
_cell.length_a   1.000
_cell.length_b   1.000
_cell.length_c   1.000
_cell.angle_alpha   90.00
_cell.angle_beta   90.00
_cell.angle_gamma   90.00
#
_symmetry.space_group_name_H-M   'P 1'
#
loop_
_entity.id
_entity.type
_entity.pdbx_description
1 polymer ?
#
loop_
_entity_poly.entity_id
_entity_poly.type
_entity_poly.pdbx_seq_one_letter_code
_entity_poly.pdbx_strand_id
1 'polypeptide(L)'
;MRYDEIRAALKKHFQDALARRKSEIAAEGRLSVMHVGALQNGVGFAEEAIATGSDMLPHISDDSLAIGFAEKYDLPLAPGSRAFETFKVEMRKAYRAYCAEVLAHDQSFESYDFDETVIPLGSAFSNPASGPTLSLTGAVAKFVAEQKKAESWGTRTKQQKLQHLELLKEILGAEVDIAAVTSSDVQRVKETLLNYPRNRNKIEAIKKLSIEDLSRLHGHLTLSVRTINTYLQTYNGLFNWARKNRYVAENLFDGLSVKASKKQAEASQRDAFSQDQIDLMLGELLENKKGLINKDYQKWGPLIGLYTGARLNEICQLELSDIKQDDGVWYFDFNDEGDQKRLKTTASRRRVPIHNQLIAMGFLEYVDSLRAGQTRLFPDFS
;
A
#
# COMPACT_ATOMS: atom_id res chain seq x y z
N MET A 1 -27.02 -15.09 -26.41
CA MET A 1 -26.59 -13.82 -27.04
C MET A 1 -26.56 -13.98 -28.55
N ARG A 2 -27.06 -13.00 -29.32
CA ARG A 2 -27.05 -13.00 -30.79
C ARG A 2 -25.69 -12.49 -31.33
N TYR A 3 -25.41 -12.76 -32.60
CA TYR A 3 -24.11 -12.40 -33.22
C TYR A 3 -23.87 -10.89 -33.29
N ASP A 4 -24.91 -10.11 -33.60
CA ASP A 4 -24.87 -8.65 -33.63
C ASP A 4 -24.57 -8.05 -32.24
N GLU A 5 -25.15 -8.64 -31.19
CA GLU A 5 -24.91 -8.25 -29.79
C GLU A 5 -23.46 -8.51 -29.38
N ILE A 6 -22.90 -9.68 -29.74
CA ILE A 6 -21.49 -10.04 -29.48
C ILE A 6 -20.56 -9.00 -30.12
N ARG A 7 -20.79 -8.68 -31.40
CA ARG A 7 -19.97 -7.70 -32.12
C ARG A 7 -20.12 -6.30 -31.54
N ALA A 8 -21.32 -5.90 -31.12
CA ALA A 8 -21.54 -4.61 -30.49
C ALA A 8 -20.77 -4.48 -29.17
N ALA A 9 -20.80 -5.52 -28.32
CA ALA A 9 -20.09 -5.53 -27.04
C ALA A 9 -18.57 -5.43 -27.22
N LEU A 10 -18.00 -6.25 -28.12
CA LEU A 10 -16.57 -6.22 -28.44
C LEU A 10 -16.16 -4.89 -29.07
N LYS A 11 -16.95 -4.38 -30.02
CA LYS A 11 -16.70 -3.09 -30.68
C LYS A 11 -16.65 -1.97 -29.65
N LYS A 12 -17.62 -1.89 -28.74
CA LYS A 12 -17.65 -0.86 -27.70
C LYS A 12 -16.43 -0.94 -26.79
N HIS A 13 -16.08 -2.13 -26.32
CA HIS A 13 -14.90 -2.35 -25.48
C HIS A 13 -13.60 -1.86 -26.14
N PHE A 14 -13.35 -2.29 -27.38
CA PHE A 14 -12.11 -1.93 -28.08
C PHE A 14 -12.12 -0.49 -28.61
N GLN A 15 -13.28 0.10 -28.87
CA GLN A 15 -13.38 1.55 -29.11
C GLN A 15 -12.96 2.35 -27.87
N ASP A 16 -13.42 1.97 -26.69
CA ASP A 16 -13.03 2.64 -25.44
C ASP A 16 -11.54 2.43 -25.14
N ALA A 17 -11.01 1.23 -25.40
CA ALA A 17 -9.58 0.94 -25.27
C ALA A 17 -8.73 1.75 -26.27
N LEU A 18 -9.18 1.88 -27.52
CA LEU A 18 -8.51 2.66 -28.56
C LEU A 18 -8.53 4.15 -28.19
N ALA A 19 -9.67 4.69 -27.77
CA ALA A 19 -9.78 6.08 -27.35
C ALA A 19 -8.82 6.42 -26.20
N ARG A 20 -8.70 5.54 -25.18
CA ARG A 20 -7.71 5.71 -24.12
C ARG A 20 -6.29 5.77 -24.67
N ARG A 21 -5.93 4.83 -25.54
CA ARG A 21 -4.57 4.74 -26.10
C ARG A 21 -4.23 5.93 -27.01
N LYS A 22 -5.18 6.41 -27.82
CA LYS A 22 -5.01 7.65 -28.61
C LYS A 22 -4.85 8.87 -27.71
N SER A 23 -5.61 8.94 -26.61
CA SER A 23 -5.47 10.03 -25.63
C SER A 23 -4.11 10.01 -24.93
N GLU A 24 -3.57 8.83 -24.61
CA GLU A 24 -2.21 8.67 -24.05
C GLU A 24 -1.17 9.18 -25.07
N ILE A 25 -1.26 8.76 -26.33
CA ILE A 25 -0.34 9.22 -27.39
C ILE A 25 -0.43 10.74 -27.59
N ALA A 26 -1.63 11.31 -27.52
CA ALA A 26 -1.83 12.75 -27.62
C ALA A 26 -1.23 13.53 -26.42
N ALA A 27 -1.22 12.94 -25.23
CA ALA A 27 -0.74 13.58 -24.01
C ALA A 27 0.78 13.42 -23.80
N GLU A 28 1.32 12.24 -24.10
CA GLU A 28 2.70 11.85 -23.76
C GLU A 28 3.61 11.75 -24.99
N GLY A 29 3.04 11.81 -26.19
CA GLY A 29 3.75 11.55 -27.44
C GLY A 29 3.76 10.07 -27.82
N ARG A 30 4.63 9.72 -28.78
CA ARG A 30 4.66 8.39 -29.39
C ARG A 30 4.97 7.27 -28.40
N LEU A 31 4.47 6.08 -28.71
CA LEU A 31 4.67 4.87 -27.93
C LEU A 31 6.15 4.49 -27.87
N SER A 32 6.57 3.97 -26.72
CA SER A 32 7.92 3.41 -26.56
C SER A 32 8.13 2.18 -27.45
N VAL A 33 9.38 1.91 -27.82
CA VAL A 33 9.77 0.71 -28.61
C VAL A 33 9.23 -0.58 -27.98
N MET A 34 9.24 -0.67 -26.65
CA MET A 34 8.69 -1.83 -25.93
C MET A 34 7.19 -1.97 -26.12
N HIS A 35 6.42 -0.87 -26.07
CA HIS A 35 4.98 -0.90 -26.28
C HIS A 35 4.62 -1.21 -27.74
N VAL A 36 5.37 -0.64 -28.70
CA VAL A 36 5.21 -0.95 -30.12
C VAL A 36 5.44 -2.45 -30.36
N GLY A 37 6.54 -3.01 -29.84
CA GLY A 37 6.85 -4.43 -29.95
C GLY A 37 5.78 -5.33 -29.32
N ALA A 38 5.23 -4.94 -28.16
CA ALA A 38 4.16 -5.70 -27.52
C ALA A 38 2.88 -5.73 -28.36
N LEU A 39 2.50 -4.61 -29.00
CA LEU A 39 1.34 -4.54 -29.88
C LEU A 39 1.55 -5.30 -31.19
N GLN A 40 2.77 -5.26 -31.77
CA GLN A 40 3.13 -6.05 -32.95
C GLN A 40 3.03 -7.55 -32.65
N ASN A 41 3.56 -8.00 -31.51
CA ASN A 41 3.39 -9.37 -31.05
C ASN A 41 1.91 -9.72 -30.85
N GLY A 42 1.13 -8.80 -30.28
CA GLY A 42 -0.32 -8.97 -30.10
C GLY A 42 -1.07 -9.17 -31.42
N VAL A 43 -0.72 -8.42 -32.48
CA VAL A 43 -1.25 -8.66 -33.84
C VAL A 43 -0.88 -10.06 -34.32
N GLY A 44 0.39 -10.44 -34.22
CA GLY A 44 0.88 -11.75 -34.67
C GLY A 44 0.20 -12.92 -33.94
N PHE A 45 0.11 -12.87 -32.61
CA PHE A 45 -0.55 -13.91 -31.82
C PHE A 45 -2.05 -13.99 -32.13
N ALA A 46 -2.73 -12.86 -32.32
CA ALA A 46 -4.13 -12.86 -32.68
C ALA A 46 -4.37 -13.43 -34.09
N GLU A 47 -3.47 -13.19 -35.04
CA GLU A 47 -3.53 -13.78 -36.39
C GLU A 47 -3.34 -15.29 -36.36
N GLU A 48 -2.33 -15.77 -35.63
CA GLU A 48 -2.08 -17.20 -35.44
C GLU A 48 -3.28 -17.89 -34.76
N ALA A 49 -3.84 -17.29 -33.71
CA ALA A 49 -5.02 -17.80 -33.01
C ALA A 49 -6.28 -17.82 -33.88
N ILE A 50 -6.45 -16.86 -34.80
CA ILE A 50 -7.54 -16.87 -35.79
C ILE A 50 -7.35 -18.01 -36.80
N ALA A 51 -6.11 -18.29 -37.22
CA ALA A 51 -5.82 -19.31 -38.22
C ALA A 51 -5.87 -20.74 -37.67
N THR A 52 -5.31 -20.96 -36.47
CA THR A 52 -5.09 -22.30 -35.91
C THR A 52 -6.15 -22.72 -34.89
N GLY A 53 -6.92 -21.76 -34.37
CA GLY A 53 -7.86 -22.01 -33.29
C GLY A 53 -7.25 -21.93 -31.89
N SER A 54 -5.92 -21.74 -31.75
CA SER A 54 -5.21 -21.62 -30.47
C SER A 54 -5.63 -20.39 -29.65
N ASP A 55 -5.19 -20.31 -28.40
CA ASP A 55 -5.36 -19.13 -27.55
C ASP A 55 -4.54 -17.95 -28.09
N MET A 56 -5.06 -16.72 -27.96
CA MET A 56 -4.43 -15.52 -28.54
C MET A 56 -3.38 -14.85 -27.65
N LEU A 57 -3.29 -15.24 -26.37
CA LEU A 57 -2.31 -14.69 -25.44
C LEU A 57 -1.47 -15.81 -24.80
N PRO A 58 -0.16 -15.59 -24.59
CA PRO A 58 0.66 -16.51 -23.83
C PRO A 58 0.15 -16.64 -22.39
N HIS A 59 0.04 -17.87 -21.89
CA HIS A 59 -0.32 -18.21 -20.51
C HIS A 59 -1.73 -17.82 -20.06
N ILE A 60 -2.60 -17.36 -20.96
CA ILE A 60 -4.00 -17.02 -20.65
C ILE A 60 -4.89 -17.66 -21.72
N SER A 61 -5.80 -18.53 -21.30
CA SER A 61 -6.75 -19.15 -22.23
C SER A 61 -7.83 -18.16 -22.67
N ASP A 62 -8.30 -18.31 -23.90
CA ASP A 62 -9.40 -17.50 -24.42
C ASP A 62 -10.71 -17.72 -23.66
N ASP A 63 -10.89 -18.92 -23.08
CA ASP A 63 -12.01 -19.23 -22.19
C ASP A 63 -11.98 -18.33 -20.95
N SER A 64 -10.80 -18.18 -20.32
CA SER A 64 -10.64 -17.31 -19.16
C SER A 64 -10.89 -15.84 -19.51
N LEU A 65 -10.45 -15.41 -20.71
CA LEU A 65 -10.70 -14.05 -21.20
C LEU A 65 -12.18 -13.81 -21.47
N ALA A 66 -12.87 -14.77 -22.11
CA ALA A 66 -14.29 -14.68 -22.40
C ALA A 66 -15.14 -14.67 -21.12
N ILE A 67 -14.80 -15.50 -20.12
CA ILE A 67 -15.45 -15.50 -18.80
C ILE A 67 -15.28 -14.14 -18.12
N GLY A 68 -14.04 -13.66 -18.01
CA GLY A 68 -13.77 -12.36 -17.37
C GLY A 68 -14.45 -11.19 -18.09
N PHE A 69 -14.56 -11.25 -19.42
CA PHE A 69 -15.31 -10.27 -20.20
C PHE A 69 -16.81 -10.35 -19.90
N ALA A 70 -17.38 -11.55 -19.87
CA ALA A 70 -18.79 -11.76 -19.58
C ALA A 70 -19.16 -11.25 -18.17
N GLU A 71 -18.34 -11.53 -17.16
CA GLU A 71 -18.51 -11.03 -15.80
C GLU A 71 -18.42 -9.50 -15.75
N LYS A 72 -17.44 -8.92 -16.43
CA LYS A 72 -17.21 -7.46 -16.43
C LYS A 72 -18.39 -6.68 -17.03
N TYR A 73 -19.05 -7.23 -18.04
CA TYR A 73 -20.10 -6.56 -18.80
C TYR A 73 -21.50 -7.15 -18.57
N ASP A 74 -21.64 -8.05 -17.59
CA ASP A 74 -22.88 -8.77 -17.25
C ASP A 74 -23.54 -9.42 -18.50
N LEU A 75 -22.72 -10.10 -19.31
CA LEU A 75 -23.19 -10.71 -20.55
C LEU A 75 -23.72 -12.13 -20.30
N PRO A 76 -24.86 -12.51 -20.90
CA PRO A 76 -25.41 -13.86 -20.81
C PRO A 76 -24.65 -14.83 -21.74
N LEU A 77 -23.37 -15.07 -21.43
CA LEU A 77 -22.44 -15.92 -22.16
C LEU A 77 -22.06 -17.15 -21.30
N ALA A 78 -22.79 -18.24 -21.47
CA ALA A 78 -22.52 -19.49 -20.77
C ALA A 78 -21.33 -20.24 -21.41
N PRO A 79 -20.33 -20.70 -20.64
CA PRO A 79 -19.22 -21.52 -21.15
C PRO A 79 -19.70 -22.74 -21.94
N GLY A 80 -19.02 -23.05 -23.05
CA GLY A 80 -19.38 -24.17 -23.93
C GLY A 80 -20.62 -23.94 -24.82
N SER A 81 -21.31 -22.81 -24.69
CA SER A 81 -22.41 -22.46 -25.59
C SER A 81 -21.90 -22.02 -26.98
N ARG A 82 -22.73 -22.16 -28.02
CA ARG A 82 -22.41 -21.65 -29.36
C ARG A 82 -22.09 -20.14 -29.36
N ALA A 83 -22.78 -19.36 -28.52
CA ALA A 83 -22.53 -17.94 -28.38
C ALA A 83 -21.15 -17.66 -27.77
N PHE A 84 -20.71 -18.48 -26.81
CA PHE A 84 -19.39 -18.38 -26.18
C PHE A 84 -18.25 -18.69 -27.15
N GLU A 85 -18.38 -19.76 -27.94
CA GLU A 85 -17.39 -20.09 -29.00
C GLU A 85 -17.32 -19.00 -30.07
N THR A 86 -18.48 -18.48 -30.49
CA THR A 86 -18.56 -17.37 -31.45
C THR A 86 -17.93 -16.11 -30.88
N PHE A 87 -18.14 -15.83 -29.59
CA PHE A 87 -17.54 -14.69 -28.89
C PHE A 87 -16.02 -14.76 -28.90
N LYS A 88 -15.41 -15.92 -28.60
CA LYS A 88 -13.95 -16.10 -28.64
C LYS A 88 -13.36 -15.76 -30.01
N VAL A 89 -13.96 -16.29 -31.08
CA VAL A 89 -13.50 -16.03 -32.45
C VAL A 89 -13.57 -14.54 -32.79
N GLU A 90 -14.67 -13.87 -32.46
CA GLU A 90 -14.81 -12.43 -32.72
C GLU A 90 -13.91 -11.59 -31.81
N MET A 91 -13.63 -12.04 -30.58
CA MET A 91 -12.73 -11.37 -29.64
C MET A 91 -11.30 -11.34 -30.18
N ARG A 92 -10.80 -12.44 -30.76
CA ARG A 92 -9.49 -12.47 -31.43
C ARG A 92 -9.40 -11.45 -32.56
N LYS A 93 -10.43 -11.40 -33.42
CA LYS A 93 -10.50 -10.44 -34.53
C LYS A 93 -10.52 -9.00 -34.04
N ALA A 94 -11.29 -8.72 -32.98
CA ALA A 94 -11.40 -7.40 -32.41
C ALA A 94 -10.11 -6.95 -31.72
N TYR A 95 -9.43 -7.85 -31.01
CA TYR A 95 -8.13 -7.60 -30.39
C TYR A 95 -7.05 -7.30 -31.43
N ARG A 96 -6.96 -8.11 -32.50
CA ARG A 96 -6.06 -7.84 -33.64
C ARG A 96 -6.30 -6.46 -34.24
N ALA A 97 -7.56 -6.14 -34.52
CA ALA A 97 -7.92 -4.84 -35.11
C ALA A 97 -7.55 -3.68 -34.19
N TYR A 98 -7.78 -3.82 -32.87
CA TYR A 98 -7.37 -2.84 -31.88
C TYR A 98 -5.85 -2.60 -31.89
N CYS A 99 -5.04 -3.67 -31.84
CA CYS A 99 -3.58 -3.54 -31.85
C CYS A 99 -3.08 -2.87 -33.14
N ALA A 100 -3.61 -3.27 -34.30
CA ALA A 100 -3.26 -2.70 -35.59
C ALA A 100 -3.61 -1.20 -35.69
N GLU A 101 -4.80 -0.80 -35.22
CA GLU A 101 -5.24 0.60 -35.23
C GLU A 101 -4.42 1.49 -34.29
N VAL A 102 -4.01 0.97 -33.13
CA VAL A 102 -3.09 1.70 -32.23
C VAL A 102 -1.74 1.91 -32.90
N LEU A 103 -1.18 0.88 -33.53
CA LEU A 103 0.10 0.97 -34.23
C LEU A 103 0.04 1.95 -35.40
N ALA A 104 -1.02 1.90 -36.21
CA ALA A 104 -1.22 2.82 -37.33
C ALA A 104 -1.33 4.28 -36.85
N HIS A 105 -2.05 4.51 -35.75
CA HIS A 105 -2.16 5.84 -35.17
C HIS A 105 -0.85 6.35 -34.56
N ASP A 106 -0.05 5.49 -33.92
CA ASP A 106 1.29 5.88 -33.46
C ASP A 106 2.20 6.23 -34.65
N GLN A 107 2.16 5.41 -35.70
CA GLN A 107 2.98 5.56 -36.89
C GLN A 107 2.63 6.81 -37.70
N SER A 108 1.39 7.30 -37.64
CA SER A 108 1.02 8.56 -38.30
C SER A 108 1.77 9.78 -37.77
N PHE A 109 2.42 9.67 -36.59
CA PHE A 109 3.25 10.74 -36.02
C PHE A 109 4.75 10.58 -36.30
N GLU A 110 5.19 9.58 -37.08
CA GLU A 110 6.61 9.39 -37.43
C GLU A 110 7.13 10.46 -38.39
N SER A 111 6.28 10.91 -39.33
CA SER A 111 6.64 11.87 -40.37
C SER A 111 5.70 13.06 -40.36
N TYR A 112 6.22 14.23 -40.75
CA TYR A 112 5.41 15.41 -40.99
C TYR A 112 4.95 15.45 -42.45
N ASP A 113 3.64 15.54 -42.67
CA ASP A 113 3.05 15.89 -43.96
C ASP A 113 2.75 17.40 -43.97
N PHE A 114 3.49 18.16 -44.78
CA PHE A 114 3.36 19.62 -44.84
C PHE A 114 2.24 20.10 -45.77
N ASP A 115 1.60 19.19 -46.51
CA ASP A 115 0.45 19.49 -47.36
C ASP A 115 -0.89 19.29 -46.60
N GLU A 116 -0.85 18.82 -45.35
CA GLU A 116 -2.03 18.64 -44.51
C GLU A 116 -2.57 19.98 -43.97
N THR A 117 -3.88 20.08 -43.80
CA THR A 117 -4.54 21.33 -43.39
C THR A 117 -4.16 21.67 -41.94
N VAL A 118 -3.25 22.63 -41.77
CA VAL A 118 -2.73 23.01 -40.45
C VAL A 118 -3.81 23.74 -39.64
N ILE A 119 -3.99 23.35 -38.38
CA ILE A 119 -4.80 24.08 -37.42
C ILE A 119 -4.19 25.50 -37.27
N PRO A 120 -4.96 26.59 -37.45
CA PRO A 120 -4.43 27.94 -37.30
C PRO A 120 -3.79 28.11 -35.92
N LEU A 121 -2.53 28.57 -35.87
CA LEU A 121 -1.78 28.83 -34.63
C LEU A 121 -2.48 29.80 -33.64
N GLY A 122 -3.61 30.41 -34.03
CA GLY A 122 -4.44 31.28 -33.20
C GLY A 122 -5.67 30.61 -32.56
N SER A 123 -6.01 29.36 -32.89
CA SER A 123 -7.06 28.64 -32.16
C SER A 123 -6.44 27.96 -30.94
N ALA A 124 -6.87 28.40 -29.75
CA ALA A 124 -6.48 27.91 -28.44
C ALA A 124 -5.99 26.45 -28.44
N PHE A 125 -4.67 26.27 -28.33
CA PHE A 125 -4.12 25.05 -27.77
C PHE A 125 -4.88 24.82 -26.45
N SER A 126 -5.61 23.72 -26.38
CA SER A 126 -6.43 23.43 -25.21
C SER A 126 -5.48 23.24 -24.05
N ASN A 127 -5.44 24.20 -23.11
CA ASN A 127 -4.90 23.91 -21.79
C ASN A 127 -5.72 22.70 -21.27
N PRO A 128 -5.07 21.58 -20.91
CA PRO A 128 -5.80 20.39 -20.47
C PRO A 128 -6.74 20.81 -19.35
N ALA A 129 -8.02 20.46 -19.53
CA ALA A 129 -9.12 20.94 -18.72
C ALA A 129 -8.74 20.91 -17.23
N SER A 130 -8.61 22.10 -16.66
CA SER A 130 -8.38 22.28 -15.24
C SER A 130 -9.59 21.69 -14.52
N GLY A 131 -9.45 20.47 -14.00
CA GLY A 131 -10.29 20.03 -12.89
C GLY A 131 -10.24 21.10 -11.78
N PRO A 132 -11.12 21.04 -10.76
CA PRO A 132 -11.05 21.99 -9.66
C PRO A 132 -9.61 22.01 -9.11
N THR A 133 -8.91 23.12 -9.34
CA THR A 133 -7.49 23.31 -9.03
C THR A 133 -7.34 23.14 -7.53
N LEU A 134 -6.81 21.99 -7.11
CA LEU A 134 -6.65 21.65 -5.71
C LEU A 134 -5.15 21.56 -5.45
N SER A 135 -4.64 22.56 -4.74
CA SER A 135 -3.24 22.52 -4.32
C SER A 135 -2.97 21.26 -3.48
N LEU A 136 -1.74 20.77 -3.53
CA LEU A 136 -1.31 19.61 -2.74
C LEU A 136 -1.59 19.82 -1.25
N THR A 137 -1.39 21.02 -0.72
CA THR A 137 -1.80 21.38 0.65
C THR A 137 -3.30 21.19 0.88
N GLY A 138 -4.14 21.68 -0.03
CA GLY A 138 -5.59 21.52 0.04
C GLY A 138 -6.03 20.05 -0.04
N ALA A 139 -5.39 19.26 -0.90
CA ALA A 139 -5.64 17.83 -1.03
C ALA A 139 -5.26 17.08 0.24
N VAL A 140 -4.07 17.35 0.80
CA VAL A 140 -3.63 16.78 2.07
C VAL A 140 -4.59 17.13 3.20
N ALA A 141 -5.03 18.38 3.31
CA ALA A 141 -5.95 18.81 4.35
C ALA A 141 -7.30 18.06 4.28
N LYS A 142 -7.89 17.96 3.07
CA LYS A 142 -9.14 17.22 2.85
C LYS A 142 -8.98 15.74 3.15
N PHE A 143 -7.92 15.11 2.64
CA PHE A 143 -7.61 13.70 2.90
C PHE A 143 -7.45 13.41 4.39
N VAL A 144 -6.67 14.22 5.11
CA VAL A 144 -6.46 14.06 6.56
C VAL A 144 -7.76 14.28 7.34
N ALA A 145 -8.59 15.25 6.95
CA ALA A 145 -9.87 15.50 7.58
C ALA A 145 -10.83 14.31 7.45
N GLU A 146 -10.90 13.71 6.27
CA GLU A 146 -11.72 12.51 6.02
C GLU A 146 -11.23 11.31 6.85
N GLN A 147 -9.91 11.08 6.89
CA GLN A 147 -9.33 9.98 7.66
C GLN A 147 -9.49 10.18 9.17
N LYS A 148 -9.47 11.45 9.64
CA LYS A 148 -9.79 11.79 11.03
C LYS A 148 -11.25 11.49 11.36
N LYS A 149 -12.19 11.84 10.48
CA LYS A 149 -13.63 11.59 10.67
C LYS A 149 -13.96 10.09 10.63
N ALA A 150 -13.26 9.34 9.79
CA ALA A 150 -13.40 7.89 9.69
C ALA A 150 -12.75 7.12 10.85
N GLU A 151 -12.05 7.81 11.77
CA GLU A 151 -11.27 7.22 12.87
C GLU A 151 -10.30 6.11 12.42
N SER A 152 -9.85 6.19 11.16
CA SER A 152 -9.10 5.11 10.50
C SER A 152 -7.66 5.01 10.97
N TRP A 153 -7.12 6.08 11.56
CA TRP A 153 -5.72 6.15 12.03
C TRP A 153 -5.64 6.40 13.53
N GLY A 154 -4.99 5.47 14.24
CA GLY A 154 -4.54 5.71 15.61
C GLY A 154 -3.53 6.88 15.68
N THR A 155 -3.40 7.49 16.86
CA THR A 155 -2.61 8.71 17.11
C THR A 155 -1.19 8.66 16.53
N ARG A 156 -0.47 7.56 16.77
CA ARG A 156 0.90 7.36 16.30
C ARG A 156 0.97 7.27 14.77
N THR A 157 0.06 6.51 14.16
CA THR A 157 -0.05 6.35 12.70
C THR A 157 -0.36 7.68 12.04
N LYS A 158 -1.25 8.47 12.64
CA LYS A 158 -1.57 9.83 12.17
C LYS A 158 -0.33 10.72 12.16
N GLN A 159 0.40 10.80 13.27
CA GLN A 159 1.64 11.60 13.34
C GLN A 159 2.66 11.19 12.27
N GLN A 160 2.86 9.89 12.10
CA GLN A 160 3.76 9.36 11.07
C GLN A 160 3.31 9.75 9.66
N LYS A 161 2.04 9.52 9.32
CA LYS A 161 1.52 9.87 7.99
C LYS A 161 1.58 11.37 7.72
N LEU A 162 1.29 12.21 8.71
CA LEU A 162 1.45 13.66 8.59
C LEU A 162 2.90 14.03 8.28
N GLN A 163 3.89 13.47 9.00
CA GLN A 163 5.30 13.72 8.70
C GLN A 163 5.69 13.30 7.27
N HIS A 164 5.13 12.19 6.77
CA HIS A 164 5.38 11.78 5.39
C HIS A 164 4.79 12.78 4.39
N LEU A 165 3.56 13.24 4.61
CA LEU A 165 2.86 14.20 3.75
C LEU A 165 3.51 15.58 3.77
N GLU A 166 4.06 16.01 4.90
CA GLU A 166 4.88 17.24 4.98
C GLU A 166 6.12 17.14 4.08
N LEU A 167 6.83 16.01 4.12
CA LEU A 167 7.98 15.79 3.23
C LEU A 167 7.57 15.80 1.75
N LEU A 168 6.40 15.24 1.41
CA LEU A 168 5.90 15.27 0.03
C LEU A 168 5.68 16.71 -0.46
N LYS A 169 5.08 17.56 0.38
CA LYS A 169 4.90 18.99 0.09
C LYS A 169 6.22 19.72 -0.03
N GLU A 170 7.22 19.36 0.77
CA GLU A 170 8.57 19.93 0.68
C GLU A 170 9.23 19.58 -0.66
N ILE A 171 9.05 18.36 -1.17
CA ILE A 171 9.66 17.89 -2.42
C ILE A 171 8.94 18.41 -3.66
N LEU A 172 7.61 18.41 -3.66
CA LEU A 172 6.80 18.78 -4.83
C LEU A 172 6.39 20.25 -4.86
N GLY A 173 6.50 20.95 -3.73
CA GLY A 173 5.92 22.26 -3.52
C GLY A 173 4.51 22.17 -2.92
N ALA A 174 4.24 22.99 -1.91
CA ALA A 174 2.97 22.97 -1.18
C ALA A 174 1.77 23.41 -2.04
N GLU A 175 2.01 24.34 -2.97
CA GLU A 175 0.98 24.97 -3.81
C GLU A 175 0.87 24.36 -5.21
N VAL A 176 1.62 23.30 -5.51
CA VAL A 176 1.48 22.59 -6.78
C VAL A 176 0.06 22.06 -6.90
N ASP A 177 -0.56 22.20 -8.08
CA ASP A 177 -1.82 21.54 -8.37
C ASP A 177 -1.59 20.03 -8.37
N ILE A 178 -2.37 19.29 -7.58
CA ILE A 178 -2.23 17.84 -7.49
C ILE A 178 -2.49 17.15 -8.84
N ALA A 179 -3.30 17.77 -9.72
CA ALA A 179 -3.56 17.28 -11.07
C ALA A 179 -2.38 17.47 -12.03
N ALA A 180 -1.47 18.40 -11.73
CA ALA A 180 -0.31 18.72 -12.57
C ALA A 180 0.94 17.90 -12.21
N VAL A 181 0.87 17.05 -11.17
CA VAL A 181 1.99 16.19 -10.77
C VAL A 181 2.28 15.19 -11.87
N THR A 182 3.53 15.09 -12.29
CA THR A 182 3.99 14.26 -13.42
C THR A 182 4.74 13.00 -12.97
N SER A 183 4.97 12.06 -13.88
CA SER A 183 5.84 10.89 -13.63
C SER A 183 7.27 11.29 -13.25
N SER A 184 7.79 12.39 -13.80
CA SER A 184 9.10 12.95 -13.40
C SER A 184 9.12 13.45 -11.95
N ASP A 185 8.04 14.06 -11.49
CA ASP A 185 7.92 14.49 -10.09
C ASP A 185 7.91 13.30 -9.14
N VAL A 186 7.21 12.23 -9.50
CA VAL A 186 7.18 10.99 -8.73
C VAL A 186 8.56 10.33 -8.66
N GLN A 187 9.31 10.33 -9.77
CA GLN A 187 10.68 9.84 -9.79
C GLN A 187 11.60 10.68 -8.89
N ARG A 188 11.48 12.02 -8.92
CA ARG A 188 12.19 12.93 -8.02
C ARG A 188 11.89 12.64 -6.55
N VAL A 189 10.63 12.36 -6.19
CA VAL A 189 10.24 11.95 -4.84
C VAL A 189 10.94 10.66 -4.43
N LYS A 190 10.94 9.65 -5.31
CA LYS A 190 11.58 8.36 -5.05
C LYS A 190 13.08 8.49 -4.85
N GLU A 191 13.75 9.24 -5.72
CA GLU A 191 15.20 9.51 -5.64
C GLU A 191 15.56 10.27 -4.37
N THR A 192 14.74 11.24 -3.98
CA THR A 192 14.91 11.97 -2.72
C THR A 192 14.82 11.01 -1.53
N LEU A 193 13.81 10.13 -1.49
CA LEU A 193 13.65 9.15 -0.40
C LEU A 193 14.82 8.17 -0.29
N LEU A 194 15.41 7.77 -1.42
CA LEU A 194 16.58 6.88 -1.44
C LEU A 194 17.82 7.50 -0.78
N ASN A 195 17.98 8.81 -0.94
CA ASN A 195 19.11 9.57 -0.40
C ASN A 195 18.78 10.34 0.89
N TYR A 196 17.53 10.25 1.36
CA TYR A 196 17.05 11.03 2.49
C TYR A 196 17.76 10.64 3.80
N PRO A 197 18.35 11.60 4.55
CA PRO A 197 19.04 11.29 5.79
C PRO A 197 18.10 10.73 6.86
N ARG A 198 18.52 9.59 7.44
CA ARG A 198 17.87 9.04 8.62
C ARG A 198 17.98 10.04 9.77
N ASN A 199 16.88 10.21 10.51
CA ASN A 199 16.82 11.09 11.68
C ASN A 199 17.09 12.58 11.40
N ARG A 200 16.91 13.09 10.16
CA ARG A 200 17.07 14.52 9.81
C ARG A 200 16.54 15.47 10.88
N ASN A 201 15.30 15.27 11.33
CA ASN A 201 14.64 16.16 12.30
C ASN A 201 15.27 16.17 13.70
N LYS A 202 16.19 15.24 13.99
CA LYS A 202 16.94 15.14 15.26
C LYS A 202 18.37 15.67 15.16
N ILE A 203 18.87 15.94 13.96
CA ILE A 203 20.26 16.33 13.71
C ILE A 203 20.25 17.82 13.38
N GLU A 204 20.61 18.67 14.34
CA GLU A 204 20.52 20.12 14.20
C GLU A 204 21.27 20.66 12.97
N ALA A 205 22.40 20.06 12.59
CA ALA A 205 23.18 20.45 11.42
C ALA A 205 22.44 20.29 10.08
N ILE A 206 21.48 19.36 9.96
CA ILE A 206 20.80 19.05 8.70
C ILE A 206 19.27 19.26 8.75
N LYS A 207 18.74 19.57 9.93
CA LYS A 207 17.30 19.73 10.18
C LYS A 207 16.64 20.84 9.36
N LYS A 208 17.37 21.92 9.08
CA LYS A 208 16.88 23.10 8.36
C LYS A 208 17.35 23.20 6.91
N LEU A 209 18.15 22.24 6.44
CA LEU A 209 18.65 22.23 5.07
C LEU A 209 17.50 21.96 4.10
N SER A 210 17.53 22.58 2.92
CA SER A 210 16.57 22.31 1.85
C SER A 210 16.76 20.89 1.30
N ILE A 211 15.75 20.34 0.62
CA ILE A 211 15.88 19.04 -0.07
C ILE A 211 17.07 19.04 -1.05
N GLU A 212 17.31 20.17 -1.73
CA GLU A 212 18.44 20.32 -2.64
C GLU A 212 19.79 20.25 -1.90
N ASP A 213 19.93 20.96 -0.78
CA ASP A 213 21.16 20.92 0.03
C ASP A 213 21.40 19.53 0.63
N LEU A 214 20.34 18.83 1.02
CA LEU A 214 20.44 17.46 1.53
C LEU A 214 20.97 16.48 0.48
N SER A 215 20.62 16.67 -0.80
CA SER A 215 21.10 15.82 -1.89
C SER A 215 22.61 15.93 -2.11
N ARG A 216 23.22 17.05 -1.67
CA ARG A 216 24.66 17.32 -1.78
C ARG A 216 25.45 16.81 -0.57
N LEU A 217 24.79 16.31 0.46
CA LEU A 217 25.45 15.70 1.61
C LEU A 217 26.00 14.33 1.24
N HIS A 218 27.22 14.04 1.70
CA HIS A 218 27.86 12.74 1.54
C HIS A 218 28.13 12.12 2.91
N GLY A 219 28.14 10.78 2.97
CA GLY A 219 28.53 10.02 4.16
C GLY A 219 27.48 9.91 5.27
N HIS A 220 26.24 10.39 5.06
CA HIS A 220 25.15 10.18 6.02
C HIS A 220 24.45 8.83 5.82
N LEU A 221 23.88 8.32 6.91
CA LEU A 221 23.01 7.14 6.85
C LEU A 221 21.64 7.54 6.30
N THR A 222 21.12 6.74 5.37
CA THR A 222 19.83 6.99 4.72
C THR A 222 18.70 6.14 5.32
N LEU A 223 17.48 6.37 4.84
CA LEU A 223 16.30 5.60 5.24
C LEU A 223 16.44 4.11 4.85
N SER A 224 15.90 3.23 5.69
CA SER A 224 15.78 1.81 5.34
C SER A 224 14.76 1.62 4.21
N VAL A 225 14.92 0.57 3.40
CA VAL A 225 13.97 0.21 2.33
C VAL A 225 12.53 0.08 2.87
N ARG A 226 12.37 -0.54 4.04
CA ARG A 226 11.06 -0.64 4.71
C ARG A 226 10.47 0.73 5.00
N THR A 227 11.27 1.65 5.51
CA THR A 227 10.84 3.02 5.80
C THR A 227 10.41 3.72 4.52
N ILE A 228 11.22 3.66 3.46
CA ILE A 228 10.91 4.25 2.15
C ILE A 228 9.56 3.74 1.62
N ASN A 229 9.33 2.42 1.69
CA ASN A 229 8.07 1.83 1.25
C ASN A 229 6.87 2.34 2.07
N THR A 230 7.03 2.62 3.38
CA THR A 230 5.96 3.25 4.17
C THR A 230 5.65 4.69 3.73
N TYR A 231 6.67 5.46 3.31
CA TYR A 231 6.46 6.78 2.71
C TYR A 231 5.67 6.65 1.40
N LEU A 232 6.14 5.80 0.47
CA LEU A 232 5.48 5.56 -0.82
C LEU A 232 4.04 5.06 -0.66
N GLN A 233 3.77 4.16 0.29
CA GLN A 233 2.41 3.73 0.60
C GLN A 233 1.51 4.86 1.12
N THR A 234 2.09 5.83 1.85
CA THR A 234 1.33 7.00 2.31
C THR A 234 0.95 7.89 1.12
N TYR A 235 1.86 8.08 0.18
CA TYR A 235 1.64 8.87 -1.03
C TYR A 235 0.63 8.21 -1.96
N ASN A 236 0.78 6.89 -2.17
CA ASN A 236 -0.19 6.06 -2.87
C ASN A 236 -1.60 6.19 -2.25
N GLY A 237 -1.71 6.23 -0.92
CA GLY A 237 -2.98 6.45 -0.23
C GLY A 237 -3.63 7.80 -0.55
N LEU A 238 -2.84 8.88 -0.54
CA LEU A 238 -3.31 10.23 -0.88
C LEU A 238 -3.79 10.30 -2.34
N PHE A 239 -2.97 9.83 -3.30
CA PHE A 239 -3.30 9.92 -4.72
C PHE A 239 -4.42 8.96 -5.12
N ASN A 240 -4.56 7.80 -4.47
CA ASN A 240 -5.74 6.96 -4.63
C ASN A 240 -7.02 7.66 -4.14
N TRP A 241 -6.96 8.37 -3.01
CA TRP A 241 -8.09 9.17 -2.54
C TRP A 241 -8.40 10.31 -3.51
N ALA A 242 -7.37 11.01 -4.01
CA ALA A 242 -7.53 12.09 -4.98
C ALA A 242 -8.19 11.59 -6.27
N ARG A 243 -7.76 10.42 -6.77
CA ARG A 243 -8.34 9.76 -7.95
C ARG A 243 -9.81 9.40 -7.74
N LYS A 244 -10.14 8.78 -6.60
CA LYS A 244 -11.53 8.43 -6.26
C LYS A 244 -12.44 9.66 -6.17
N ASN A 245 -11.90 10.79 -5.72
CA ASN A 245 -12.60 12.07 -5.66
C ASN A 245 -12.50 12.90 -6.96
N ARG A 246 -11.94 12.33 -8.04
CA ARG A 246 -11.80 12.97 -9.35
C ARG A 246 -10.95 14.26 -9.36
N TYR A 247 -10.03 14.40 -8.40
CA TYR A 247 -9.03 15.48 -8.40
C TYR A 247 -7.86 15.17 -9.32
N VAL A 248 -7.57 13.89 -9.57
CA VAL A 248 -6.56 13.43 -10.53
C VAL A 248 -7.17 12.33 -11.41
N ALA A 249 -6.71 12.22 -12.66
CA ALA A 249 -7.17 11.19 -13.58
C ALA A 249 -6.69 9.78 -13.14
N GLU A 250 -5.44 9.70 -12.70
CA GLU A 250 -4.80 8.46 -12.30
C GLU A 250 -3.93 8.65 -11.05
N ASN A 251 -3.44 7.54 -10.51
CA ASN A 251 -2.57 7.54 -9.34
C ASN A 251 -1.15 7.13 -9.74
N LEU A 252 -0.29 8.13 -9.89
CA LEU A 252 1.11 7.94 -10.30
C LEU A 252 2.00 7.25 -9.24
N PHE A 253 1.52 7.11 -8.00
CA PHE A 253 2.21 6.38 -6.93
C PHE A 253 1.76 4.91 -6.83
N ASP A 254 0.86 4.45 -7.70
CA ASP A 254 0.39 3.07 -7.67
C ASP A 254 1.50 2.09 -8.06
N GLY A 255 1.59 0.96 -7.35
CA GLY A 255 2.65 -0.04 -7.54
C GLY A 255 4.09 0.39 -7.19
N LEU A 256 4.33 1.67 -6.84
CA LEU A 256 5.68 2.15 -6.52
C LEU A 256 6.23 1.53 -5.24
N SER A 257 7.39 0.89 -5.37
CA SER A 257 8.14 0.34 -4.24
C SER A 257 9.63 0.26 -4.54
N VAL A 258 10.40 0.05 -3.48
CA VAL A 258 11.81 -0.32 -3.53
C VAL A 258 11.93 -1.76 -3.04
N LYS A 259 12.54 -2.62 -3.85
CA LYS A 259 12.82 -4.01 -3.47
C LYS A 259 14.04 -4.02 -2.54
N ALA A 260 13.89 -4.62 -1.36
CA ALA A 260 15.02 -4.86 -0.48
C ALA A 260 15.90 -5.96 -1.08
N SER A 261 17.22 -5.81 -0.97
CA SER A 261 18.11 -6.92 -1.31
C SER A 261 17.93 -8.08 -0.32
N LYS A 262 18.31 -9.30 -0.71
CA LYS A 262 18.25 -10.47 0.17
C LYS A 262 18.95 -10.21 1.51
N LYS A 263 20.16 -9.64 1.46
CA LYS A 263 20.93 -9.23 2.65
C LYS A 263 20.20 -8.22 3.53
N GLN A 264 19.53 -7.23 2.93
CA GLN A 264 18.76 -6.24 3.70
C GLN A 264 17.49 -6.83 4.31
N ALA A 265 16.84 -7.77 3.61
CA ALA A 265 15.69 -8.49 4.12
C ALA A 265 16.09 -9.35 5.33
N GLU A 266 17.19 -10.10 5.23
CA GLU A 266 17.77 -10.91 6.31
C GLU A 266 18.18 -10.05 7.50
N ALA A 267 18.95 -8.97 7.29
CA ALA A 267 19.36 -8.06 8.37
C ALA A 267 18.19 -7.32 9.06
N SER A 268 17.00 -7.30 8.45
CA SER A 268 15.80 -6.72 9.05
C SER A 268 15.03 -7.71 9.93
N GLN A 269 15.34 -9.00 9.84
CA GLN A 269 14.82 -10.01 10.74
C GLN A 269 15.52 -9.86 12.10
N ARG A 270 14.77 -10.04 13.17
CA ARG A 270 15.34 -10.05 14.52
C ARG A 270 15.67 -11.48 14.86
N ASP A 271 16.90 -11.70 15.31
CA ASP A 271 17.29 -13.01 15.82
C ASP A 271 16.46 -13.37 17.05
N ALA A 272 16.11 -14.64 17.16
CA ALA A 272 15.56 -15.17 18.39
C ALA A 272 16.64 -15.13 19.48
N PHE A 273 16.22 -14.95 20.74
CA PHE A 273 17.15 -15.10 21.85
C PHE A 273 17.68 -16.54 21.88
N SER A 274 18.99 -16.67 22.06
CA SER A 274 19.63 -17.96 22.33
C SER A 274 19.22 -18.50 23.70
N GLN A 275 19.39 -19.80 23.92
CA GLN A 275 19.08 -20.43 25.20
C GLN A 275 19.84 -19.78 26.36
N ASP A 276 21.15 -19.53 26.19
CA ASP A 276 21.98 -18.86 27.22
C ASP A 276 21.47 -17.46 27.58
N GLN A 277 20.97 -16.71 26.59
CA GLN A 277 20.36 -15.40 26.83
C GLN A 277 19.04 -15.53 27.58
N ILE A 278 18.21 -16.52 27.23
CA ILE A 278 16.95 -16.80 27.93
C ILE A 278 17.23 -17.18 29.38
N ASP A 279 18.20 -18.06 29.63
CA ASP A 279 18.57 -18.50 30.98
C ASP A 279 19.11 -17.33 31.81
N LEU A 280 19.92 -16.46 31.22
CA LEU A 280 20.41 -15.25 31.88
C LEU A 280 19.28 -14.26 32.21
N MET A 281 18.33 -14.06 31.30
CA MET A 281 17.16 -13.21 31.54
C MET A 281 16.26 -13.81 32.63
N LEU A 282 15.97 -15.11 32.57
CA LEU A 282 15.16 -15.80 33.57
C LEU A 282 15.83 -15.79 34.95
N GLY A 283 17.12 -16.06 35.04
CA GLY A 283 17.87 -15.99 36.29
C GLY A 283 17.73 -14.63 36.96
N GLU A 284 17.85 -13.54 36.20
CA GLU A 284 17.66 -12.19 36.75
C GLU A 284 16.19 -11.89 37.10
N LEU A 285 15.22 -12.30 36.28
CA LEU A 285 13.79 -12.08 36.55
C LEU A 285 13.31 -12.81 37.81
N LEU A 286 13.88 -13.98 38.09
CA LEU A 286 13.47 -14.84 39.20
C LEU A 286 14.23 -14.54 40.49
N GLU A 287 15.55 -14.35 40.39
CA GLU A 287 16.42 -14.23 41.56
C GLU A 287 16.92 -12.79 41.80
N ASN A 288 16.83 -11.92 40.79
CA ASN A 288 17.25 -10.51 40.84
C ASN A 288 18.65 -10.30 41.45
N LYS A 289 19.59 -11.22 41.17
CA LYS A 289 20.93 -11.22 41.77
C LYS A 289 21.73 -9.95 41.47
N LYS A 290 21.48 -9.30 40.34
CA LYS A 290 22.16 -8.06 39.95
C LYS A 290 21.35 -6.81 40.33
N GLY A 291 20.17 -6.96 40.93
CA GLY A 291 19.32 -5.84 41.34
C GLY A 291 18.75 -5.05 40.17
N LEU A 292 18.65 -5.65 38.98
CA LEU A 292 18.14 -4.97 37.78
C LEU A 292 16.61 -4.82 37.79
N ILE A 293 15.93 -5.66 38.57
CA ILE A 293 14.49 -5.63 38.76
C ILE A 293 14.18 -4.80 40.01
N ASN A 294 13.74 -3.57 39.79
CA ASN A 294 13.37 -2.61 40.84
C ASN A 294 11.88 -2.25 40.85
N LYS A 295 11.12 -2.75 39.87
CA LYS A 295 9.67 -2.56 39.78
C LYS A 295 8.98 -3.84 39.35
N ASP A 296 7.76 -4.04 39.82
CA ASP A 296 7.01 -5.28 39.57
C ASP A 296 6.77 -5.55 38.09
N TYR A 297 6.53 -4.51 37.29
CA TYR A 297 6.34 -4.68 35.84
C TYR A 297 7.58 -5.20 35.12
N GLN A 298 8.78 -4.98 35.66
CA GLN A 298 10.03 -5.48 35.07
C GLN A 298 10.18 -6.99 35.29
N LYS A 299 9.57 -7.54 36.35
CA LYS A 299 9.46 -8.98 36.58
C LYS A 299 8.30 -9.57 35.80
N TRP A 300 7.08 -9.12 36.11
CA TRP A 300 5.86 -9.77 35.63
C TRP A 300 5.58 -9.50 34.17
N GLY A 301 5.92 -8.32 33.63
CA GLY A 301 5.71 -8.01 32.22
C GLY A 301 6.40 -9.00 31.29
N PRO A 302 7.74 -9.20 31.40
CA PRO A 302 8.47 -10.20 30.63
C PRO A 302 8.00 -11.63 30.86
N LEU A 303 7.72 -12.03 32.12
CA LEU A 303 7.24 -13.38 32.42
C LEU A 303 5.88 -13.67 31.76
N ILE A 304 4.93 -12.75 31.85
CA ILE A 304 3.64 -12.87 31.13
C ILE A 304 3.90 -12.99 29.63
N GLY A 305 4.77 -12.14 29.06
CA GLY A 305 5.11 -12.19 27.64
C GLY A 305 5.70 -13.52 27.20
N LEU A 306 6.58 -14.10 28.01
CA LEU A 306 7.22 -15.39 27.75
C LEU A 306 6.21 -16.54 27.73
N TYR A 307 5.31 -16.60 28.71
CA TYR A 307 4.36 -17.71 28.86
C TYR A 307 3.09 -17.57 28.00
N THR A 308 2.75 -16.36 27.52
CA THR A 308 1.52 -16.11 26.76
C THR A 308 1.76 -15.75 25.30
N GLY A 309 2.97 -15.30 24.94
CA GLY A 309 3.26 -14.71 23.63
C GLY A 309 2.49 -13.41 23.36
N ALA A 310 1.89 -12.79 24.38
CA ALA A 310 1.11 -11.57 24.22
C ALA A 310 1.98 -10.37 23.79
N ARG A 311 1.37 -9.44 23.06
CA ARG A 311 2.09 -8.22 22.66
C ARG A 311 2.35 -7.36 23.88
N LEU A 312 3.49 -6.67 23.91
CA LEU A 312 3.87 -5.80 25.03
C LEU A 312 2.74 -4.85 25.46
N ASN A 313 2.08 -4.17 24.51
CA ASN A 313 0.99 -3.25 24.84
C ASN A 313 -0.27 -3.96 25.38
N GLU A 314 -0.51 -5.21 25.00
CA GLU A 314 -1.61 -6.01 25.56
C GLU A 314 -1.34 -6.32 27.04
N ILE A 315 -0.07 -6.55 27.40
CA ILE A 315 0.37 -6.82 28.77
C ILE A 315 0.33 -5.54 29.62
N CYS A 316 0.85 -4.42 29.08
CA CYS A 316 0.89 -3.14 29.80
C CYS A 316 -0.49 -2.58 30.16
N GLN A 317 -1.53 -2.92 29.38
CA GLN A 317 -2.89 -2.42 29.57
C GLN A 317 -3.81 -3.37 30.36
N LEU A 318 -3.27 -4.47 30.90
CA LEU A 318 -4.07 -5.40 31.72
C LEU A 318 -4.60 -4.71 32.97
N GLU A 319 -5.89 -4.85 33.19
CA GLU A 319 -6.56 -4.48 34.44
C GLU A 319 -6.67 -5.71 35.34
N LEU A 320 -6.82 -5.48 36.65
CA LEU A 320 -7.02 -6.58 37.60
C LEU A 320 -8.33 -7.34 37.32
N SER A 321 -9.30 -6.67 36.70
CA SER A 321 -10.56 -7.22 36.21
C SER A 321 -10.39 -8.20 35.04
N ASP A 322 -9.26 -8.14 34.32
CA ASP A 322 -8.94 -9.07 33.22
C ASP A 322 -8.37 -10.40 33.72
N ILE A 323 -8.03 -10.49 35.02
CA ILE A 323 -7.52 -11.70 35.64
C ILE A 323 -8.70 -12.46 36.24
N LYS A 324 -9.19 -13.44 35.49
CA LYS A 324 -10.45 -14.14 35.78
C LYS A 324 -10.21 -15.63 35.95
N GLN A 325 -11.18 -16.30 36.56
CA GLN A 325 -11.21 -17.75 36.70
C GLN A 325 -12.50 -18.28 36.10
N ASP A 326 -12.41 -19.38 35.34
CA ASP A 326 -13.54 -20.11 34.78
C ASP A 326 -13.24 -21.61 34.91
N ASP A 327 -14.18 -22.38 35.46
CA ASP A 327 -14.02 -23.81 35.77
C ASP A 327 -12.69 -24.17 36.49
N GLY A 328 -12.27 -23.32 37.44
CA GLY A 328 -11.05 -23.50 38.20
C GLY A 328 -9.76 -23.08 37.48
N VAL A 329 -9.82 -22.73 36.19
CA VAL A 329 -8.68 -22.30 35.39
C VAL A 329 -8.59 -20.78 35.38
N TRP A 330 -7.48 -20.24 35.88
CA TRP A 330 -7.19 -18.82 35.78
C TRP A 330 -6.77 -18.45 34.36
N TYR A 331 -7.19 -17.29 33.86
CA TYR A 331 -6.83 -16.78 32.55
C TYR A 331 -6.66 -15.26 32.53
N PHE A 332 -5.85 -14.80 31.58
CA PHE A 332 -5.80 -13.42 31.10
C PHE A 332 -6.90 -13.22 30.06
N ASP A 333 -7.78 -12.25 30.30
CA ASP A 333 -8.78 -11.81 29.33
C ASP A 333 -8.22 -10.63 28.51
N PHE A 334 -7.59 -10.91 27.36
CA PHE A 334 -7.12 -9.85 26.47
C PHE A 334 -8.30 -9.28 25.69
N ASN A 335 -8.78 -8.11 26.12
CA ASN A 335 -9.92 -7.41 25.53
C ASN A 335 -9.64 -5.89 25.35
N ASP A 336 -10.60 -5.17 24.78
CA ASP A 336 -10.66 -3.69 24.71
C ASP A 336 -11.81 -3.13 25.57
N GLU A 337 -12.23 -3.88 26.58
CA GLU A 337 -13.20 -3.47 27.60
C GLU A 337 -12.41 -2.89 28.79
N GLY A 338 -12.41 -1.57 28.92
CA GLY A 338 -11.71 -0.83 29.99
C GLY A 338 -11.22 0.53 29.52
N ASP A 339 -10.74 1.36 30.44
CA ASP A 339 -10.38 2.75 30.12
C ASP A 339 -9.08 2.79 29.33
N GLN A 340 -9.16 3.34 28.11
CA GLN A 340 -8.05 3.49 27.15
C GLN A 340 -7.45 2.19 26.60
N LYS A 341 -8.06 1.03 26.85
CA LYS A 341 -7.60 -0.25 26.27
C LYS A 341 -7.87 -0.30 24.78
N ARG A 342 -6.87 -0.78 24.04
CA ARG A 342 -6.97 -0.93 22.58
C ARG A 342 -6.37 -2.24 22.13
N LEU A 343 -7.14 -2.96 21.33
CA LEU A 343 -6.66 -4.10 20.57
C LEU A 343 -6.41 -3.70 19.13
N LYS A 344 -5.35 -4.27 18.54
CA LYS A 344 -4.97 -3.96 17.16
C LYS A 344 -5.99 -4.48 16.13
N THR A 345 -6.64 -5.60 16.44
CA THR A 345 -7.62 -6.28 15.59
C THR A 345 -8.66 -6.97 16.46
N THR A 346 -9.87 -7.20 15.94
CA THR A 346 -10.92 -7.98 16.64
C THR A 346 -10.46 -9.38 17.00
N ALA A 347 -9.68 -10.03 16.14
CA ALA A 347 -9.06 -11.33 16.40
C ALA A 347 -8.03 -11.33 17.56
N SER A 348 -7.65 -10.16 18.09
CA SER A 348 -6.79 -10.10 19.29
C SER A 348 -7.57 -10.38 20.58
N ARG A 349 -8.92 -10.30 20.56
CA ARG A 349 -9.75 -10.64 21.71
C ARG A 349 -9.63 -12.14 22.00
N ARG A 350 -9.10 -12.50 23.15
CA ARG A 350 -8.86 -13.91 23.51
C ARG A 350 -8.70 -14.09 25.02
N ARG A 351 -9.08 -15.28 25.48
CA ARG A 351 -8.76 -15.77 26.83
C ARG A 351 -7.50 -16.63 26.73
N VAL A 352 -6.49 -16.36 27.57
CA VAL A 352 -5.24 -17.13 27.62
C VAL A 352 -5.05 -17.67 29.03
N PRO A 353 -5.00 -19.00 29.24
CA PRO A 353 -4.75 -19.56 30.56
C PRO A 353 -3.48 -19.03 31.21
N ILE A 354 -3.52 -18.77 32.52
CA ILE A 354 -2.33 -18.43 33.30
C ILE A 354 -1.55 -19.71 33.52
N HIS A 355 -0.32 -19.75 33.03
CA HIS A 355 0.54 -20.92 33.16
C HIS A 355 0.83 -21.23 34.63
N ASN A 356 0.81 -22.52 35.01
CA ASN A 356 1.01 -22.96 36.39
C ASN A 356 2.32 -22.45 37.03
N GLN A 357 3.36 -22.25 36.22
CA GLN A 357 4.62 -21.66 36.68
C GLN A 357 4.44 -20.23 37.18
N LEU A 358 3.62 -19.40 36.53
CA LEU A 358 3.32 -18.04 37.00
C LEU A 358 2.60 -18.08 38.34
N ILE A 359 1.63 -18.99 38.48
CA ILE A 359 0.90 -19.20 39.73
C ILE A 359 1.86 -19.63 40.84
N ALA A 360 2.69 -20.64 40.59
CA ALA A 360 3.69 -21.12 41.55
C ALA A 360 4.73 -20.04 41.95
N MET A 361 5.00 -19.09 41.06
CA MET A 361 5.88 -17.94 41.33
C MET A 361 5.22 -16.82 42.16
N GLY A 362 3.94 -16.95 42.52
CA GLY A 362 3.23 -15.96 43.33
C GLY A 362 2.46 -14.90 42.53
N PHE A 363 2.11 -15.17 41.26
CA PHE A 363 1.46 -14.16 40.42
C PHE A 363 0.07 -13.76 40.94
N LEU A 364 -0.72 -14.71 41.45
CA LEU A 364 -2.08 -14.43 41.93
C LEU A 364 -2.03 -13.64 43.25
N GLU A 365 -1.08 -13.95 44.11
CA GLU A 365 -0.79 -13.22 45.34
C GLU A 365 -0.38 -11.77 45.03
N TYR A 366 0.42 -11.57 43.99
CA TYR A 366 0.74 -10.25 43.48
C TYR A 366 -0.51 -9.51 43.01
N VAL A 367 -1.36 -10.14 42.19
CA VAL A 367 -2.63 -9.57 41.73
C VAL A 367 -3.52 -9.17 42.92
N ASP A 368 -3.65 -10.05 43.92
CA ASP A 368 -4.45 -9.80 45.11
C ASP A 368 -3.91 -8.64 45.95
N SER A 369 -2.59 -8.50 46.05
CA SER A 369 -1.96 -7.38 46.75
C SER A 369 -2.31 -6.00 46.15
N LEU A 370 -2.58 -5.95 44.84
CA LEU A 370 -2.95 -4.73 44.12
C LEU A 370 -4.42 -4.37 44.26
N ARG A 371 -5.32 -5.35 44.46
CA ARG A 371 -6.77 -5.14 44.53
C ARG A 371 -7.20 -4.20 45.68
N ALA A 372 -6.34 -4.02 46.68
CA ALA A 372 -6.58 -3.11 47.80
C ALA A 372 -6.58 -1.62 47.42
N GLY A 373 -6.08 -1.24 46.24
CA GLY A 373 -6.04 0.18 45.86
C GLY A 373 -5.71 0.49 44.41
N GLN A 374 -5.57 -0.52 43.56
CA GLN A 374 -5.23 -0.36 42.14
C GLN A 374 -6.29 -0.98 41.25
N THR A 375 -6.43 -0.45 40.05
CA THR A 375 -7.30 -1.02 38.99
C THR A 375 -6.50 -1.68 37.88
N ARG A 376 -5.29 -1.18 37.60
CA ARG A 376 -4.36 -1.73 36.60
C ARG A 376 -3.40 -2.74 37.24
N LEU A 377 -3.01 -3.75 36.46
CA LEU A 377 -1.96 -4.69 36.84
C LEU A 377 -0.60 -4.00 36.99
N PHE A 378 -0.35 -2.98 36.16
CA PHE A 378 0.87 -2.17 36.20
C PHE A 378 0.53 -0.67 36.35
N PRO A 379 0.39 -0.17 37.59
CA PRO A 379 0.01 1.21 37.86
C PRO A 379 0.97 2.26 37.29
N ASP A 380 2.24 1.91 37.09
CA ASP A 380 3.26 2.79 36.48
C ASP A 380 2.91 3.20 35.03
N PHE A 381 2.09 2.42 34.33
CA PHE A 381 1.64 2.72 32.97
C PHE A 381 0.24 3.31 33.03
N SER A 382 0.16 4.62 33.23
CA SER A 382 -1.09 5.40 33.15
C SER A 382 -1.29 5.98 31.76
#